data_AF-A0A958D4J7-F1
#
_entry.id   AF-A0A958D4J7-F1
#
_cell.length_a   1.000
_cell.length_b   1.000
_cell.length_c   1.000
_cell.angle_alpha   90.00
_cell.angle_beta   90.00
_cell.angle_gamma   90.00
#
_symmetry.space_group_name_H-M   'P 1'
#
loop_
_entity.id
_entity.type
_entity.pdbx_description
1 polymer ?
#
loop_
_entity_poly.entity_id
_entity_poly.type
_entity_poly.pdbx_seq_one_letter_code
_entity_poly.pdbx_strand_id
1 'polypeptide(L)'
;MTQSPAPVSGDSSIDERLAALLANPASTRIHLMGIGGAGLSAIARVLLQRGFHVSGCDQQESAMVEELRELGAVVSIGHSASHSADVDLVLVTSAVPWDHPELAAAQDAGVLVVKRERFLAPLMAGQRAICVAGTHGKTTTSAMIATILDGMGAEPGFIVGSKILSLGTSARAGRPGGPFVVEADEYDRTFLGLRPDIAVITNVEWDHVDCYPNFTSYQQAFRDFAALTAPGGVLVVCADDPGAAALPAALDGLDVRWTSYSLTGATQWQAARLTFNASGGQDFDVLCDGVLLGRVSLPLAGQHNALNLLAALAACAEAGYDVFKQPAKNLKILRKTTGTARRLEIIGESCDIILCDDYAHHPTEVQATLSAARQRFPRRALWVLFQPHTYSRTRTLLTEFCNSFENADHVLITDIYAARERDTLGVAASDLVQVLASHPDARYAGNLDAATDTLLAELRAGDVLLTLGAGDGNQVGQRVLAGLQARAVSAAPVSLAERCDVLASRIAQQTGLAVRRDESLANHTTMRVGGPADLFITVNET
;
A
#
# COMPACT_ATOMS: atom_id res chain seq x y z
N MET A 1 10.71 5.80 34.90
CA MET A 1 12.14 5.47 34.98
C MET A 1 12.32 3.99 34.64
N THR A 2 12.57 3.71 33.37
CA THR A 2 13.25 2.52 32.84
C THR A 2 13.90 3.05 31.56
N GLN A 3 15.17 3.44 31.65
CA GLN A 3 15.93 3.86 30.48
C GLN A 3 15.99 2.67 29.54
N SER A 4 15.41 2.78 28.34
CA SER A 4 15.81 1.91 27.24
C SER A 4 17.33 2.05 27.08
N PRO A 5 18.08 0.94 26.99
CA PRO A 5 19.52 1.04 26.80
C PRO A 5 19.80 1.81 25.51
N ALA A 6 20.82 2.67 25.57
CA ALA A 6 21.43 3.28 24.39
C ALA A 6 21.73 2.18 23.34
N PRO A 7 21.74 2.50 22.03
CA PRO A 7 22.04 1.52 21.00
C PRO A 7 23.41 0.91 21.32
N VAL A 8 23.39 -0.35 21.73
CA VAL A 8 24.59 -1.13 21.97
C VAL A 8 25.30 -1.16 20.62
N SER A 9 26.47 -0.53 20.55
CA SER A 9 27.44 -0.75 19.47
C SER A 9 27.45 -2.24 19.15
N GLY A 10 27.05 -2.60 17.93
CA GLY A 10 26.75 -3.98 17.55
C GLY A 10 27.82 -4.94 18.03
N ASP A 11 27.40 -6.01 18.68
CA ASP A 11 28.27 -7.14 19.00
C ASP A 11 28.80 -7.67 17.65
N SER A 12 30.03 -7.28 17.30
CA SER A 12 30.64 -7.52 15.99
C SER A 12 30.68 -9.01 15.67
N SER A 13 30.69 -9.86 16.70
CA SER A 13 30.62 -11.31 16.57
C SER A 13 29.30 -11.81 15.95
N ILE A 14 28.17 -11.15 16.22
CA ILE A 14 26.87 -11.52 15.65
C ILE A 14 26.79 -11.11 14.19
N ASP A 15 27.24 -9.91 13.84
CA ASP A 15 27.17 -9.41 12.46
C ASP A 15 28.09 -10.22 11.54
N GLU A 16 29.28 -10.60 12.02
CA GLU A 16 30.20 -11.49 11.30
C GLU A 16 29.60 -12.89 11.09
N ARG A 17 29.00 -13.49 12.14
CA ARG A 17 28.33 -14.79 12.03
C ARG A 17 27.16 -14.72 11.05
N LEU A 18 26.34 -13.68 11.13
CA LEU A 18 25.19 -13.49 10.24
C LEU A 18 25.64 -13.34 8.78
N ALA A 19 26.67 -12.52 8.53
CA ALA A 19 27.23 -12.35 7.19
C ALA A 19 27.79 -13.67 6.63
N ALA A 20 28.49 -14.45 7.46
CA ALA A 20 29.04 -15.75 7.07
C ALA A 20 27.95 -16.76 6.68
N LEU A 21 26.84 -16.80 7.42
CA LEU A 21 25.68 -17.63 7.08
C LEU A 21 25.03 -17.17 5.77
N LEU A 22 24.79 -15.86 5.61
CA LEU A 22 24.17 -15.32 4.40
C LEU A 22 25.04 -15.48 3.13
N ALA A 23 26.36 -15.65 3.28
CA ALA A 23 27.27 -15.92 2.18
C ALA A 23 27.18 -17.36 1.63
N ASN A 24 26.53 -18.30 2.35
CA ASN A 24 26.46 -19.72 1.99
C ASN A 24 25.01 -20.24 1.89
N PRO A 25 24.19 -19.79 0.91
CA PRO A 25 22.77 -20.10 0.86
C PRO A 25 22.45 -21.59 0.88
N ALA A 26 23.11 -22.38 0.03
CA ALA A 26 22.80 -23.80 -0.18
C ALA A 26 23.09 -24.70 1.03
N SER A 27 23.84 -24.23 2.03
CA SER A 27 24.14 -24.99 3.25
C SER A 27 23.54 -24.37 4.50
N THR A 28 22.85 -23.23 4.38
CA THR A 28 22.34 -22.46 5.52
C THR A 28 20.85 -22.69 5.68
N ARG A 29 20.47 -23.07 6.90
CA ARG A 29 19.09 -23.34 7.31
C ARG A 29 18.59 -22.21 8.20
N ILE A 30 17.53 -21.55 7.77
CA ILE A 30 16.96 -20.38 8.45
C ILE A 30 15.53 -20.73 8.88
N HIS A 31 15.25 -20.57 10.16
CA HIS A 31 13.92 -20.71 10.74
C HIS A 31 13.30 -19.34 10.99
N LEU A 32 12.07 -19.10 10.53
CA LEU A 32 11.33 -17.86 10.77
C LEU A 32 10.15 -18.10 11.71
N MET A 33 10.14 -17.42 12.85
CA MET A 33 9.04 -17.50 13.82
C MET A 33 8.02 -16.39 13.57
N GLY A 34 6.77 -16.78 13.30
CA GLY A 34 5.73 -15.88 12.78
C GLY A 34 5.85 -15.66 11.26
N ILE A 35 6.20 -16.74 10.54
CA ILE A 35 6.54 -16.69 9.10
C ILE A 35 5.36 -16.22 8.22
N GLY A 36 4.12 -16.36 8.67
CA GLY A 36 2.92 -15.91 7.97
C GLY A 36 2.68 -14.39 8.03
N GLY A 37 3.37 -13.68 8.93
CA GLY A 37 3.29 -12.23 9.01
C GLY A 37 3.91 -11.54 7.79
N ALA A 38 3.28 -10.45 7.32
CA ALA A 38 3.65 -9.76 6.07
C ALA A 38 5.14 -9.44 5.91
N GLY A 39 5.81 -9.04 7.00
CA GLY A 39 7.24 -8.74 6.98
C GLY A 39 8.14 -9.97 6.85
N LEU A 40 7.86 -11.04 7.60
CA LEU A 40 8.69 -12.26 7.57
C LEU A 40 8.40 -13.13 6.35
N SER A 41 7.16 -13.15 5.85
CA SER A 41 6.81 -13.89 4.63
C SER A 41 7.54 -13.33 3.40
N ALA A 42 7.67 -12.01 3.32
CA ALA A 42 8.46 -11.33 2.29
C ALA A 42 9.95 -11.70 2.36
N ILE A 43 10.53 -11.74 3.56
CA ILE A 43 11.92 -12.16 3.77
C ILE A 43 12.11 -13.64 3.40
N ALA A 44 11.21 -14.52 3.85
CA ALA A 44 11.25 -15.95 3.52
C ALA A 44 11.26 -16.18 2.01
N ARG A 45 10.42 -15.45 1.26
CA ARG A 45 10.38 -15.53 -0.21
C ARG A 45 11.72 -15.14 -0.84
N VAL A 46 12.37 -14.08 -0.37
CA VAL A 46 13.69 -13.67 -0.85
C VAL A 46 14.75 -14.74 -0.55
N LEU A 47 14.72 -15.31 0.65
CA LEU A 47 15.64 -16.38 1.05
C LEU A 47 15.47 -17.64 0.20
N LEU A 48 14.23 -18.09 -0.03
CA LEU A 48 13.94 -19.23 -0.91
C LEU A 48 14.46 -18.98 -2.34
N GLN A 49 14.21 -17.79 -2.91
CA GLN A 49 14.69 -17.43 -4.24
C GLN A 49 16.23 -17.36 -4.35
N ARG A 50 16.92 -17.13 -3.23
CA ARG A 50 18.38 -17.16 -3.14
C ARG A 50 18.97 -18.53 -2.84
N GLY A 51 18.12 -19.56 -2.68
CA GLY A 51 18.53 -20.94 -2.48
C GLY A 51 18.83 -21.32 -1.02
N PHE A 52 18.33 -20.56 -0.05
CA PHE A 52 18.40 -20.96 1.37
C PHE A 52 17.40 -22.07 1.69
N HIS A 53 17.72 -22.88 2.69
CA HIS A 53 16.77 -23.80 3.29
C HIS A 53 15.91 -23.03 4.31
N VAL A 54 14.65 -22.80 3.96
CA VAL A 54 13.74 -22.01 4.81
C VAL A 54 12.74 -22.92 5.52
N SER A 55 12.66 -22.75 6.84
CA SER A 55 11.59 -23.30 7.65
C SER A 55 10.95 -22.19 8.47
N GLY A 56 9.80 -22.45 9.07
CA GLY A 56 9.17 -21.50 9.97
C GLY A 56 7.99 -22.07 10.73
N CYS A 57 7.46 -21.25 11.63
CA CYS A 57 6.24 -21.56 12.36
C CYS A 57 5.32 -20.35 12.42
N ASP A 58 4.02 -20.58 12.56
CA ASP A 58 3.02 -19.56 12.82
C ASP A 58 1.90 -20.10 13.73
N GLN A 59 1.13 -19.23 14.36
CA GLN A 59 0.05 -19.66 15.26
C GLN A 59 -1.16 -20.23 14.51
N GLN A 60 -1.40 -19.76 13.29
CA GLN A 60 -2.58 -20.10 12.51
C GLN A 60 -2.23 -20.32 11.03
N GLU A 61 -3.05 -21.13 10.36
CA GLU A 61 -2.99 -21.24 8.90
C GLU A 61 -3.37 -19.91 8.24
N SER A 62 -2.76 -19.63 7.09
CA SER A 62 -3.07 -18.44 6.28
C SER A 62 -2.66 -18.65 4.82
N ALA A 63 -3.20 -17.81 3.93
CA ALA A 63 -2.80 -17.82 2.52
C ALA A 63 -1.28 -17.60 2.34
N MET A 64 -0.65 -16.78 3.20
CA MET A 64 0.79 -16.55 3.17
C MET A 64 1.59 -17.83 3.54
N VAL A 65 1.11 -18.58 4.53
CA VAL A 65 1.72 -19.86 4.93
C VAL A 65 1.60 -20.89 3.79
N GLU A 66 0.43 -20.97 3.16
CA GLU A 66 0.20 -21.84 2.01
C GLU A 66 1.13 -21.50 0.83
N GLU A 67 1.18 -20.23 0.42
CA GLU A 67 2.08 -19.76 -0.64
C GLU A 67 3.56 -20.07 -0.35
N LEU A 68 4.02 -19.93 0.90
CA LEU A 68 5.40 -20.23 1.26
C LEU A 68 5.71 -21.72 1.21
N ARG A 69 4.77 -22.59 1.58
CA ARG A 69 4.91 -24.04 1.41
C ARG A 69 5.01 -24.42 -0.07
N GLU A 70 4.19 -23.81 -0.93
CA GLU A 70 4.28 -24.00 -2.38
C GLU A 70 5.64 -23.55 -2.95
N LEU A 71 6.25 -22.52 -2.37
CA LEU A 71 7.60 -22.06 -2.72
C LEU A 71 8.72 -22.92 -2.12
N GLY A 72 8.40 -23.92 -1.31
CA GLY A 72 9.35 -24.89 -0.76
C GLY A 72 9.77 -24.67 0.69
N ALA A 73 9.14 -23.75 1.43
CA ALA A 73 9.38 -23.64 2.88
C ALA A 73 8.72 -24.79 3.66
N VAL A 74 9.37 -25.22 4.73
CA VAL A 74 8.77 -26.14 5.71
C VAL A 74 8.10 -25.32 6.81
N VAL A 75 6.77 -25.26 6.83
CA VAL A 75 6.01 -24.43 7.79
C VAL A 75 5.15 -25.28 8.73
N SER A 76 5.36 -25.12 10.04
CA SER A 76 4.60 -25.78 11.11
C SER A 76 3.59 -24.83 11.75
N ILE A 77 2.45 -25.34 12.21
CA ILE A 77 1.47 -24.56 12.97
C ILE A 77 1.65 -24.82 14.47
N GLY A 78 1.65 -23.73 15.24
CA GLY A 78 2.01 -23.71 16.65
C GLY A 78 3.52 -23.53 16.88
N HIS A 79 3.88 -23.25 18.13
CA HIS A 79 5.27 -23.08 18.54
C HIS A 79 5.79 -24.31 19.28
N SER A 80 7.04 -24.68 19.03
CA SER A 80 7.69 -25.82 19.66
C SER A 80 9.20 -25.64 19.64
N ALA A 81 9.86 -25.92 20.77
CA ALA A 81 11.32 -25.92 20.87
C ALA A 81 12.01 -26.86 19.86
N SER A 82 11.31 -27.89 19.36
CA SER A 82 11.86 -28.78 18.34
C SER A 82 12.02 -28.13 16.97
N HIS A 83 11.33 -27.01 16.69
CA HIS A 83 11.39 -26.35 15.39
C HIS A 83 12.74 -25.66 15.12
N SER A 84 13.44 -25.25 16.18
CA SER A 84 14.71 -24.53 16.12
C SER A 84 15.95 -25.39 16.39
N ALA A 85 15.80 -26.71 16.55
CA ALA A 85 16.87 -27.60 16.99
C ALA A 85 17.94 -27.90 15.92
N ASP A 86 17.60 -27.81 14.63
CA ASP A 86 18.47 -28.21 13.52
C ASP A 86 18.55 -27.12 12.45
N VAL A 87 18.80 -25.89 12.88
CA VAL A 87 18.93 -24.70 12.02
C VAL A 87 20.14 -23.87 12.43
N ASP A 88 20.64 -23.05 11.50
CA ASP A 88 21.82 -22.23 11.74
C ASP A 88 21.44 -20.83 12.25
N LEU A 89 20.24 -20.37 11.89
CA LEU A 89 19.69 -19.07 12.22
C LEU A 89 18.19 -19.14 12.54
N VAL A 90 17.77 -18.47 13.61
CA VAL A 90 16.36 -18.17 13.89
C VAL A 90 16.13 -16.67 13.71
N LEU A 91 15.17 -16.32 12.87
CA LEU A 91 14.72 -14.96 12.60
C LEU A 91 13.34 -14.73 13.23
N VAL A 92 13.20 -13.64 13.99
CA VAL A 92 11.96 -13.31 14.69
C VAL A 92 11.51 -11.88 14.42
N THR A 93 10.22 -11.60 14.64
CA THR A 93 9.73 -10.22 14.67
C THR A 93 10.13 -9.52 15.98
N SER A 94 10.12 -8.19 16.01
CA SER A 94 10.44 -7.43 17.23
C SER A 94 9.48 -7.74 18.40
N ALA A 95 8.25 -8.17 18.09
CA ALA A 95 7.19 -8.48 19.02
C ALA A 95 7.36 -9.80 19.79
N VAL A 96 8.25 -10.71 19.33
CA VAL A 96 8.51 -11.95 20.08
C VAL A 96 9.45 -11.63 21.26
N PRO A 97 9.04 -11.92 22.51
CA PRO A 97 9.88 -11.66 23.67
C PRO A 97 11.04 -12.66 23.73
N TRP A 98 12.19 -12.23 24.27
CA TRP A 98 13.42 -13.03 24.29
C TRP A 98 13.32 -14.28 25.18
N ASP A 99 12.41 -14.30 26.14
CA ASP A 99 12.13 -15.43 27.03
C ASP A 99 11.17 -16.47 26.41
N HIS A 100 10.79 -16.31 25.14
CA HIS A 100 9.95 -17.26 24.44
C HIS A 100 10.60 -18.66 24.42
N PRO A 101 9.90 -19.75 24.78
CA PRO A 101 10.51 -21.08 24.96
C PRO A 101 11.32 -21.59 23.76
N GLU A 102 10.84 -21.34 22.54
CA GLU A 102 11.52 -21.73 21.30
C GLU A 102 12.83 -20.96 21.05
N LEU A 103 12.90 -19.69 21.49
CA LEU A 103 14.10 -18.86 21.38
C LEU A 103 15.12 -19.22 22.45
N ALA A 104 14.66 -19.45 23.69
CA ALA A 104 15.52 -19.94 24.76
C ALA A 104 16.17 -21.28 24.36
N ALA A 105 15.40 -22.21 23.80
CA ALA A 105 15.93 -23.48 23.29
C ALA A 105 16.93 -23.30 22.14
N ALA A 106 16.68 -22.39 21.21
CA ALA A 106 17.61 -22.07 20.12
C ALA A 106 18.94 -21.50 20.66
N GLN A 107 18.85 -20.59 21.62
CA GLN A 107 20.02 -19.98 22.27
C GLN A 107 20.84 -21.01 23.05
N ASP A 108 20.18 -21.89 23.82
CA ASP A 108 20.83 -22.98 24.56
C ASP A 108 21.54 -23.97 23.62
N ALA A 109 21.02 -24.15 22.40
CA ALA A 109 21.64 -24.96 21.34
C ALA A 109 22.75 -24.21 20.56
N GLY A 110 23.04 -22.96 20.89
CA GLY A 110 24.07 -22.14 20.20
C GLY A 110 23.65 -21.58 18.84
N VAL A 111 22.37 -21.75 18.47
CA VAL A 111 21.80 -21.23 17.22
C VAL A 111 21.80 -19.71 17.26
N LEU A 112 22.16 -19.07 16.14
CA LEU A 112 22.13 -17.62 16.07
C LEU A 112 20.67 -17.14 16.04
N VAL A 113 20.28 -16.28 16.98
CA VAL A 113 18.93 -15.68 16.99
C VAL A 113 19.05 -14.20 16.68
N VAL A 114 18.33 -13.74 15.66
CA VAL A 114 18.31 -12.33 15.25
C VAL A 114 16.88 -11.84 15.07
N LYS A 115 16.66 -10.56 15.40
CA LYS A 115 15.40 -9.89 15.10
C LYS A 115 15.41 -9.29 13.69
N ARG A 116 14.22 -9.13 13.11
CA ARG A 116 13.96 -8.60 11.76
C ARG A 116 14.78 -7.34 11.44
N GLU A 117 14.82 -6.38 12.37
CA GLU A 117 15.49 -5.09 12.21
C GLU A 117 17.00 -5.22 11.95
N ARG A 118 17.65 -6.25 12.52
CA ARG A 118 19.09 -6.50 12.30
C ARG A 118 19.37 -7.32 11.03
N PHE A 119 18.34 -7.94 10.45
CA PHE A 119 18.50 -8.88 9.34
C PHE A 119 18.40 -8.25 7.95
N LEU A 120 17.60 -7.19 7.80
CA LEU A 120 17.31 -6.61 6.48
C LEU A 120 18.55 -6.00 5.80
N ALA A 121 19.39 -5.27 6.53
CA ALA A 121 20.60 -4.69 5.96
C ALA A 121 21.59 -5.76 5.45
N PRO A 122 21.95 -6.80 6.25
CA PRO A 122 22.75 -7.92 5.76
C PRO A 122 22.13 -8.67 4.58
N LEU A 123 20.79 -8.81 4.54
CA LEU A 123 20.09 -9.39 3.40
C LEU A 123 20.30 -8.58 2.12
N MET A 124 20.47 -7.28 2.22
CA MET A 124 20.68 -6.37 1.07
C MET A 124 22.17 -6.13 0.78
N ALA A 125 23.07 -6.77 1.50
CA ALA A 125 24.51 -6.54 1.35
C ALA A 125 24.97 -6.80 -0.11
N GLY A 126 25.77 -5.87 -0.64
CA GLY A 126 26.27 -5.91 -2.02
C GLY A 126 25.24 -5.53 -3.08
N GLN A 127 24.02 -5.13 -2.71
CA GLN A 127 23.03 -4.52 -3.60
C GLN A 127 22.94 -3.02 -3.35
N ARG A 128 22.40 -2.29 -4.32
CA ARG A 128 22.16 -0.85 -4.16
C ARG A 128 20.83 -0.61 -3.43
N ALA A 129 20.89 -0.26 -2.15
CA ALA A 129 19.77 -0.15 -1.24
C ALA A 129 18.96 1.12 -1.47
N ILE A 130 17.67 0.97 -1.83
CA ILE A 130 16.69 2.05 -1.94
C ILE A 130 15.65 1.84 -0.84
N CYS A 131 15.73 2.62 0.23
CA CYS A 131 14.86 2.48 1.40
C CYS A 131 13.80 3.59 1.40
N VAL A 132 12.53 3.21 1.45
CA VAL A 132 11.40 4.16 1.40
C VAL A 132 10.70 4.21 2.75
N ALA A 133 10.87 5.31 3.47
CA ALA A 133 10.24 5.61 4.75
C ALA A 133 9.23 6.77 4.61
N GLY A 134 8.49 7.02 5.68
CA GLY A 134 7.53 8.12 5.82
C GLY A 134 6.27 7.65 6.51
N THR A 135 5.44 8.56 6.98
CA THR A 135 4.21 8.17 7.72
C THR A 135 3.22 7.51 6.76
N HIS A 136 3.01 8.14 5.60
CA HIS A 136 2.08 7.69 4.56
C HIS A 136 2.78 7.51 3.20
N GLY A 137 2.25 6.63 2.35
CA GLY A 137 2.71 6.47 0.96
C GLY A 137 3.96 5.60 0.76
N LYS A 138 4.52 4.99 1.81
CA LYS A 138 5.70 4.11 1.71
C LYS A 138 5.49 2.93 0.76
N THR A 139 4.41 2.17 0.97
CA THR A 139 4.07 0.99 0.16
C THR A 139 3.86 1.35 -1.31
N THR A 140 3.11 2.41 -1.57
CA THR A 140 2.85 2.85 -2.95
C THR A 140 4.12 3.35 -3.64
N THR A 141 4.94 4.15 -2.95
CA THR A 141 6.19 4.70 -3.50
C THR A 141 7.22 3.59 -3.76
N SER A 142 7.41 2.67 -2.81
CA SER A 142 8.32 1.53 -3.00
C SER A 142 7.85 0.60 -4.12
N ALA A 143 6.55 0.35 -4.24
CA ALA A 143 5.97 -0.41 -5.36
C ALA A 143 6.17 0.29 -6.72
N MET A 144 6.03 1.62 -6.78
CA MET A 144 6.31 2.40 -7.98
C MET A 144 7.79 2.29 -8.37
N ILE A 145 8.72 2.45 -7.43
CA ILE A 145 10.16 2.30 -7.68
C ILE A 145 10.44 0.89 -8.22
N ALA A 146 9.97 -0.16 -7.55
CA ALA A 146 10.16 -1.53 -7.99
C ALA A 146 9.59 -1.79 -9.40
N THR A 147 8.37 -1.28 -9.69
CA THR A 147 7.72 -1.41 -11.00
C THR A 147 8.49 -0.68 -12.11
N ILE A 148 8.99 0.52 -11.82
CA ILE A 148 9.78 1.32 -12.77
C ILE A 148 11.09 0.62 -13.08
N LEU A 149 11.83 0.21 -12.04
CA LEU A 149 13.10 -0.50 -12.18
C LEU A 149 12.93 -1.82 -12.96
N ASP A 150 11.90 -2.62 -12.64
CA ASP A 150 11.57 -3.85 -13.37
C ASP A 150 11.28 -3.56 -14.85
N GLY A 151 10.43 -2.56 -15.12
CA GLY A 151 10.11 -2.13 -16.49
C GLY A 151 11.30 -1.58 -17.28
N MET A 152 12.32 -1.08 -16.59
CA MET A 152 13.58 -0.62 -17.17
C MET A 152 14.63 -1.74 -17.33
N GLY A 153 14.31 -2.98 -16.96
CA GLY A 153 15.20 -4.13 -17.06
C GLY A 153 16.29 -4.17 -15.99
N ALA A 154 16.07 -3.51 -14.85
CA ALA A 154 17.01 -3.51 -13.72
C ALA A 154 17.00 -4.83 -12.93
N GLU A 155 15.95 -5.64 -13.08
CA GLU A 155 15.68 -6.86 -12.30
C GLU A 155 15.83 -6.62 -10.79
N PRO A 156 15.07 -5.65 -10.23
CA PRO A 156 15.25 -5.21 -8.86
C PRO A 156 14.90 -6.32 -7.88
N GLY A 157 15.65 -6.38 -6.78
CA GLY A 157 15.15 -7.02 -5.58
C GLY A 157 14.20 -6.07 -4.86
N PHE A 158 13.23 -6.60 -4.15
CA PHE A 158 12.36 -5.76 -3.33
C PHE A 158 11.69 -6.51 -2.19
N ILE A 159 11.35 -5.78 -1.14
CA ILE A 159 10.46 -6.16 -0.03
C ILE A 159 9.52 -4.98 0.22
N VAL A 160 8.24 -5.14 -0.13
CA VAL A 160 7.20 -4.12 -0.03
C VAL A 160 6.08 -4.61 0.88
N GLY A 161 5.38 -3.72 1.59
CA GLY A 161 4.39 -4.07 2.61
C GLY A 161 3.14 -4.78 2.09
N SER A 162 2.87 -4.74 0.79
CA SER A 162 1.79 -5.49 0.17
C SER A 162 2.11 -5.92 -1.27
N LYS A 163 1.27 -6.82 -1.82
CA LYS A 163 1.44 -7.37 -3.16
C LYS A 163 1.38 -6.25 -4.20
N ILE A 164 2.43 -6.11 -4.99
CA ILE A 164 2.46 -5.19 -6.13
C ILE A 164 1.61 -5.82 -7.25
N LEU A 165 0.51 -5.17 -7.65
CA LEU A 165 -0.47 -5.77 -8.55
C LEU A 165 0.13 -6.14 -9.91
N SER A 166 0.98 -5.28 -10.45
CA SER A 166 1.65 -5.48 -11.74
C SER A 166 2.74 -6.56 -11.73
N LEU A 167 3.32 -6.86 -10.56
CA LEU A 167 4.40 -7.84 -10.40
C LEU A 167 3.94 -9.15 -9.75
N GLY A 168 2.72 -9.19 -9.23
CA GLY A 168 2.11 -10.38 -8.63
C GLY A 168 2.71 -10.84 -7.30
N THR A 169 3.61 -10.06 -6.69
CA THR A 169 4.29 -10.42 -5.43
C THR A 169 4.63 -9.16 -4.63
N SER A 170 4.81 -9.30 -3.31
CA SER A 170 5.33 -8.27 -2.41
C SER A 170 6.85 -8.31 -2.26
N ALA A 171 7.50 -9.40 -2.69
CA ALA A 171 8.94 -9.56 -2.58
C ALA A 171 9.59 -10.35 -3.72
N ARG A 172 10.85 -10.00 -4.01
CA ARG A 172 11.72 -10.67 -4.98
C ARG A 172 13.19 -10.49 -4.58
N ALA A 173 14.03 -11.49 -4.79
CA ALA A 173 15.46 -11.40 -4.48
C ALA A 173 16.23 -10.42 -5.38
N GLY A 174 15.80 -10.30 -6.64
CA GLY A 174 16.48 -9.50 -7.66
C GLY A 174 17.78 -10.13 -8.14
N ARG A 175 18.43 -9.47 -9.10
CA ARG A 175 19.76 -9.89 -9.55
C ARG A 175 20.84 -9.49 -8.53
N PRO A 176 21.91 -10.29 -8.38
CA PRO A 176 23.09 -9.89 -7.60
C PRO A 176 23.66 -8.55 -8.08
N GLY A 177 24.05 -7.66 -7.15
CA GLY A 177 24.56 -6.33 -7.46
C GLY A 177 23.54 -5.34 -8.04
N GLY A 178 22.28 -5.76 -8.23
CA GLY A 178 21.19 -4.90 -8.70
C GLY A 178 20.67 -3.94 -7.63
N PRO A 179 19.73 -3.05 -7.98
CA PRO A 179 19.00 -2.26 -7.00
C PRO A 179 18.11 -3.17 -6.13
N PHE A 180 17.98 -2.83 -4.86
CA PHE A 180 17.09 -3.50 -3.92
C PHE A 180 16.20 -2.48 -3.20
N VAL A 181 14.88 -2.57 -3.40
CA VAL A 181 13.90 -1.63 -2.85
C VAL A 181 13.29 -2.19 -1.57
N VAL A 182 13.34 -1.46 -0.46
CA VAL A 182 12.71 -1.89 0.79
C VAL A 182 11.77 -0.81 1.30
N GLU A 183 10.58 -1.22 1.70
CA GLU A 183 9.71 -0.40 2.54
C GLU A 183 10.32 -0.33 3.95
N ALA A 184 10.74 0.86 4.36
CA ALA A 184 11.40 1.12 5.62
C ALA A 184 10.35 1.53 6.68
N ASP A 185 10.08 0.60 7.58
CA ASP A 185 9.06 0.69 8.62
C ASP A 185 9.56 1.47 9.84
N GLU A 186 8.94 2.61 10.12
CA GLU A 186 9.23 3.43 11.30
C GLU A 186 8.69 2.82 12.59
N TYR A 187 7.74 1.86 12.53
CA TYR A 187 7.22 1.20 13.72
C TYR A 187 8.36 0.57 14.52
N ASP A 188 8.35 0.82 15.83
CA ASP A 188 9.36 0.32 16.79
C ASP A 188 10.82 0.62 16.34
N ARG A 189 11.01 1.73 15.61
CA ARG A 189 12.32 2.20 15.08
C ARG A 189 13.03 1.18 14.18
N THR A 190 12.31 0.23 13.58
CA THR A 190 12.93 -0.89 12.86
C THR A 190 13.75 -0.46 11.65
N PHE A 191 13.36 0.62 10.97
CA PHE A 191 14.13 1.25 9.89
C PHE A 191 15.56 1.70 10.27
N LEU A 192 15.89 1.87 11.56
CA LEU A 192 17.24 2.28 11.99
C LEU A 192 18.28 1.16 11.85
N GLY A 193 17.82 -0.06 11.60
CA GLY A 193 18.66 -1.19 11.21
C GLY A 193 19.12 -1.15 9.75
N LEU A 194 18.53 -0.27 8.92
CA LEU A 194 18.84 -0.17 7.50
C LEU A 194 20.03 0.75 7.22
N ARG A 195 20.65 0.58 6.04
CA ARG A 195 21.74 1.43 5.53
C ARG A 195 21.45 1.77 4.06
N PRO A 196 20.65 2.81 3.78
CA PRO A 196 20.29 3.16 2.41
C PRO A 196 21.46 3.75 1.62
N ASP A 197 21.58 3.39 0.34
CA ASP A 197 22.32 4.22 -0.63
C ASP A 197 21.44 5.39 -1.11
N ILE A 198 20.13 5.13 -1.21
CA ILE A 198 19.10 6.12 -1.53
C ILE A 198 18.00 6.00 -0.47
N ALA A 199 17.84 7.03 0.35
CA ALA A 199 16.75 7.13 1.33
C ALA A 199 15.64 8.00 0.72
N VAL A 200 14.41 7.51 0.71
CA VAL A 200 13.22 8.28 0.33
C VAL A 200 12.38 8.49 1.57
N ILE A 201 12.02 9.73 1.90
CA ILE A 201 11.14 10.05 3.02
C ILE A 201 9.95 10.86 2.51
N THR A 202 8.78 10.23 2.50
CA THR A 202 7.59 10.77 1.84
C THR A 202 6.90 11.89 2.61
N ASN A 203 6.85 11.78 3.94
CA ASN A 203 6.28 12.75 4.88
C ASN A 203 6.58 12.31 6.33
N VAL A 204 6.50 13.25 7.28
CA VAL A 204 6.68 13.00 8.71
C VAL A 204 5.53 13.66 9.48
N GLU A 205 4.51 12.87 9.79
CA GLU A 205 3.31 13.23 10.56
C GLU A 205 3.22 12.28 11.78
N TRP A 206 2.70 12.77 12.91
CA TRP A 206 2.74 11.99 14.15
C TRP A 206 1.79 10.77 14.10
N ASP A 207 2.36 9.57 14.17
CA ASP A 207 1.64 8.30 14.27
C ASP A 207 2.38 7.36 15.26
N HIS A 208 1.89 6.12 15.41
CA HIS A 208 2.45 5.07 16.27
C HIS A 208 2.68 5.57 17.70
N VAL A 209 1.63 6.13 18.28
CA VAL A 209 1.61 6.76 19.62
C VAL A 209 2.02 5.80 20.74
N ASP A 210 2.00 4.49 20.49
CA ASP A 210 2.51 3.42 21.35
C ASP A 210 4.05 3.35 21.38
N CYS A 211 4.71 3.71 20.27
CA CYS A 211 6.18 3.74 20.14
C CYS A 211 6.77 5.13 20.32
N TYR A 212 6.04 6.17 19.92
CA TYR A 212 6.51 7.56 19.87
C TYR A 212 5.59 8.46 20.70
N PRO A 213 6.00 8.81 21.94
CA PRO A 213 5.15 9.58 22.86
C PRO A 213 4.74 10.96 22.36
N ASN A 214 5.47 11.53 21.39
CA ASN A 214 5.17 12.83 20.81
C ASN A 214 5.86 13.01 19.44
N PHE A 215 5.42 14.02 18.70
CA PHE A 215 5.97 14.38 17.39
C PHE A 215 7.48 14.63 17.40
N THR A 216 8.04 15.22 18.46
CA THR A 216 9.50 15.44 18.56
C THR A 216 10.28 14.12 18.54
N SER A 217 9.83 13.13 19.32
CA SER A 217 10.44 11.80 19.35
C SER A 217 10.29 11.06 18.02
N TYR A 218 9.16 11.27 17.34
CA TYR A 218 8.88 10.71 16.01
C TYR A 218 9.80 11.34 14.96
N GLN A 219 9.86 12.67 14.89
CA GLN A 219 10.72 13.41 13.99
C GLN A 219 12.20 13.09 14.20
N GLN A 220 12.64 12.89 15.45
CA GLN A 220 14.02 12.49 15.73
C GLN A 220 14.37 11.15 15.09
N ALA A 221 13.48 10.16 15.13
CA ALA A 221 13.73 8.87 14.49
C ALA A 221 13.92 8.99 12.97
N PHE A 222 13.18 9.88 12.31
CA PHE A 222 13.37 10.18 10.88
C PHE A 222 14.67 10.92 10.59
N ARG A 223 15.11 11.83 11.47
CA ARG A 223 16.44 12.47 11.38
C ARG A 223 17.55 11.44 11.49
N ASP A 224 17.43 10.54 12.47
CA ASP A 224 18.39 9.45 12.66
C ASP A 224 18.43 8.55 11.42
N PHE A 225 17.28 8.17 10.86
CA PHE A 225 17.20 7.38 9.62
C PHE A 225 17.82 8.10 8.42
N ALA A 226 17.56 9.40 8.23
CA ALA A 226 18.16 10.19 7.16
C ALA A 226 19.70 10.20 7.25
N ALA A 227 20.24 10.32 8.47
CA ALA A 227 21.68 10.28 8.73
C ALA A 227 22.32 8.89 8.53
N LEU A 228 21.53 7.81 8.43
CA LEU A 228 22.02 6.47 8.09
C LEU A 228 22.27 6.27 6.59
N THR A 229 21.96 7.26 5.75
CA THR A 229 22.29 7.23 4.33
C THR A 229 23.79 7.08 4.14
N ALA A 230 24.19 6.12 3.31
CA ALA A 230 25.59 5.78 3.08
C ALA A 230 26.36 6.99 2.51
N PRO A 231 27.67 7.12 2.81
CA PRO A 231 28.53 8.12 2.17
C PRO A 231 28.46 8.05 0.63
N GLY A 232 28.33 9.20 -0.03
CA GLY A 232 28.06 9.34 -1.46
C GLY A 232 26.60 9.08 -1.87
N GLY A 233 25.74 8.72 -0.92
CA GLY A 233 24.32 8.43 -1.11
C GLY A 233 23.44 9.68 -1.24
N VAL A 234 22.13 9.44 -1.35
CA VAL A 234 21.14 10.50 -1.60
C VAL A 234 19.90 10.37 -0.73
N LEU A 235 19.50 11.48 -0.12
CA LEU A 235 18.20 11.65 0.52
C LEU A 235 17.19 12.32 -0.44
N VAL A 236 16.03 11.70 -0.65
CA VAL A 236 14.90 12.22 -1.44
C VAL A 236 13.76 12.58 -0.48
N VAL A 237 13.34 13.86 -0.47
CA VAL A 237 12.31 14.35 0.47
C VAL A 237 11.18 15.10 -0.22
N CYS A 238 9.97 14.99 0.33
CA CYS A 238 8.85 15.84 -0.06
C CYS A 238 9.04 17.26 0.49
N ALA A 239 9.04 18.27 -0.39
CA ALA A 239 9.11 19.67 0.03
C ALA A 239 7.74 20.22 0.46
N ASP A 240 6.64 19.53 0.13
CA ASP A 240 5.28 19.91 0.55
C ASP A 240 4.98 19.51 2.00
N ASP A 241 5.79 18.62 2.59
CA ASP A 241 5.64 18.16 3.97
C ASP A 241 6.67 18.88 4.87
N PRO A 242 6.25 19.70 5.85
CA PRO A 242 7.18 20.42 6.72
C PRO A 242 8.13 19.51 7.52
N GLY A 243 7.66 18.32 7.89
CA GLY A 243 8.43 17.35 8.65
C GLY A 243 9.60 16.77 7.84
N ALA A 244 9.34 16.35 6.61
CA ALA A 244 10.32 15.85 5.66
C ALA A 244 11.24 16.95 5.11
N ALA A 245 10.70 18.14 4.83
CA ALA A 245 11.46 19.29 4.35
C ALA A 245 12.54 19.77 5.35
N ALA A 246 12.38 19.47 6.64
CA ALA A 246 13.35 19.78 7.69
C ALA A 246 14.50 18.75 7.81
N LEU A 247 14.39 17.57 7.20
CA LEU A 247 15.36 16.48 7.34
C LEU A 247 16.72 16.70 6.68
N PRO A 248 16.87 17.48 5.58
CA PRO A 248 18.19 17.78 5.03
C PRO A 248 19.17 18.38 6.05
N ALA A 249 18.68 19.08 7.08
CA ALA A 249 19.52 19.62 8.16
C ALA A 249 20.20 18.51 9.01
N ALA A 250 19.69 17.27 8.98
CA ALA A 250 20.33 16.14 9.65
C ALA A 250 21.59 15.63 8.91
N LEU A 251 21.85 16.13 7.70
CA LEU A 251 22.99 15.73 6.86
C LEU A 251 24.22 16.62 7.07
N ASP A 252 24.15 17.64 7.93
CA ASP A 252 25.25 18.57 8.17
C ASP A 252 26.53 17.82 8.61
N GLY A 253 27.59 17.96 7.81
CA GLY A 253 28.88 17.29 8.05
C GLY A 253 28.97 15.85 7.54
N LEU A 254 27.93 15.33 6.89
CA LEU A 254 27.93 14.02 6.23
C LEU A 254 28.20 14.17 4.73
N ASP A 255 28.84 13.17 4.13
CA ASP A 255 29.00 13.07 2.66
C ASP A 255 27.73 12.49 2.04
N VAL A 256 26.61 13.22 2.13
CA VAL A 256 25.30 12.79 1.63
C VAL A 256 24.65 13.94 0.88
N ARG A 257 24.19 13.69 -0.35
CA ARG A 257 23.42 14.67 -1.14
C ARG A 257 21.94 14.57 -0.80
N TRP A 258 21.16 15.59 -1.14
CA TRP A 258 19.71 15.50 -1.11
C TRP A 258 19.06 16.14 -2.34
N THR A 259 17.87 15.68 -2.67
CA THR A 259 16.98 16.22 -3.70
C THR A 259 15.55 16.24 -3.16
N SER A 260 14.70 17.09 -3.72
CA SER A 260 13.32 17.20 -3.24
C SER A 260 12.29 17.30 -4.36
N TYR A 261 11.05 17.00 -4.00
CA TYR A 261 9.92 16.99 -4.92
C TYR A 261 8.69 17.70 -4.35
N SER A 262 7.83 18.23 -5.21
CA SER A 262 6.68 19.06 -4.82
C SER A 262 5.59 19.11 -5.89
N LEU A 263 4.35 19.33 -5.48
CA LEU A 263 3.24 19.77 -6.33
C LEU A 263 2.96 21.28 -6.25
N THR A 264 3.46 21.96 -5.21
CA THR A 264 3.04 23.32 -4.87
C THR A 264 4.13 24.38 -5.02
N GLY A 265 5.40 23.99 -4.91
CA GLY A 265 6.56 24.87 -4.86
C GLY A 265 7.62 24.56 -5.91
N ALA A 266 8.45 25.57 -6.19
CA ALA A 266 9.62 25.40 -7.04
C ALA A 266 10.68 24.57 -6.30
N THR A 267 10.99 23.40 -6.83
CA THR A 267 11.99 22.46 -6.30
C THR A 267 12.66 21.68 -7.45
N GLN A 268 13.55 20.73 -7.16
CA GLN A 268 14.18 19.90 -8.19
C GLN A 268 13.12 19.14 -8.98
N TRP A 269 12.31 18.28 -8.37
CA TRP A 269 11.29 17.50 -9.07
C TRP A 269 9.88 18.06 -8.88
N GLN A 270 9.18 18.37 -9.97
CA GLN A 270 7.84 18.97 -9.90
C GLN A 270 6.85 18.27 -10.82
N ALA A 271 5.57 18.31 -10.44
CA ALA A 271 4.48 18.03 -11.35
C ALA A 271 3.65 19.29 -11.60
N ALA A 272 3.27 19.53 -12.86
CA ALA A 272 2.44 20.64 -13.26
C ALA A 272 1.28 20.17 -14.14
N ARG A 273 0.22 20.99 -14.24
CA ARG A 273 -0.93 20.78 -15.13
C ARG A 273 -1.61 19.43 -14.90
N LEU A 274 -1.82 19.08 -13.62
CA LEU A 274 -2.53 17.87 -13.22
C LEU A 274 -3.97 17.90 -13.76
N THR A 275 -4.35 16.84 -14.46
CA THR A 275 -5.66 16.65 -15.07
C THR A 275 -6.11 15.21 -14.90
N PHE A 276 -7.41 14.95 -14.82
CA PHE A 276 -7.92 13.58 -14.77
C PHE A 276 -7.79 12.90 -16.12
N ASN A 277 -7.45 11.60 -16.10
CA ASN A 277 -7.40 10.79 -17.32
C ASN A 277 -8.54 9.78 -17.38
N ALA A 278 -8.75 9.20 -18.57
CA ALA A 278 -9.88 8.31 -18.84
C ALA A 278 -9.88 7.01 -18.00
N SER A 279 -8.72 6.61 -17.45
CA SER A 279 -8.62 5.47 -16.53
C SER A 279 -9.03 5.77 -15.08
N GLY A 280 -9.45 7.02 -14.80
CA GLY A 280 -9.75 7.46 -13.44
C GLY A 280 -8.51 7.82 -12.61
N GLY A 281 -7.36 7.94 -13.27
CA GLY A 281 -6.10 8.41 -12.69
C GLY A 281 -5.79 9.86 -13.10
N GLN A 282 -4.51 10.19 -13.24
CA GLN A 282 -4.05 11.56 -13.50
C GLN A 282 -3.00 11.64 -14.62
N ASP A 283 -3.12 12.67 -15.47
CA ASP A 283 -2.09 13.09 -16.42
C ASP A 283 -1.47 14.41 -15.95
N PHE A 284 -0.15 14.50 -16.01
CA PHE A 284 0.59 15.69 -15.60
C PHE A 284 1.96 15.76 -16.26
N ASP A 285 2.54 16.95 -16.23
CA ASP A 285 3.88 17.20 -16.74
C ASP A 285 4.91 17.11 -15.62
N VAL A 286 5.98 16.35 -15.83
CA VAL A 286 7.09 16.22 -14.89
C VAL A 286 8.20 17.17 -15.30
N LEU A 287 8.69 17.95 -14.34
CA LEU A 287 9.79 18.89 -14.52
C LEU A 287 10.94 18.53 -13.57
N CYS A 288 12.17 18.75 -14.03
CA CYS A 288 13.37 18.72 -13.20
C CYS A 288 14.13 20.05 -13.33
N ASP A 289 14.38 20.73 -12.22
CA ASP A 289 15.03 22.06 -12.18
C ASP A 289 14.35 23.08 -13.12
N GLY A 290 13.01 23.03 -13.17
CA GLY A 290 12.18 23.88 -14.03
C GLY A 290 12.16 23.48 -15.51
N VAL A 291 12.92 22.46 -15.92
CA VAL A 291 12.94 21.93 -17.29
C VAL A 291 11.89 20.83 -17.44
N LEU A 292 11.00 20.96 -18.43
CA LEU A 292 10.02 19.92 -18.77
C LEU A 292 10.73 18.65 -19.25
N LEU A 293 10.58 17.55 -18.52
CA LEU A 293 11.10 16.24 -18.90
C LEU A 293 10.12 15.44 -19.76
N GLY A 294 8.83 15.53 -19.45
CA GLY A 294 7.78 14.89 -20.25
C GLY A 294 6.44 14.79 -19.55
N ARG A 295 5.40 14.51 -20.34
CA ARG A 295 4.04 14.27 -19.84
C ARG A 295 3.88 12.80 -19.45
N VAL A 296 3.43 12.56 -18.22
CA VAL A 296 3.15 11.23 -17.68
C VAL A 296 1.66 11.00 -17.58
N SER A 297 1.26 9.72 -17.66
CA SER A 297 -0.11 9.27 -17.47
C SER A 297 -0.09 8.17 -16.41
N LEU A 298 -0.54 8.50 -15.22
CA LEU A 298 -0.57 7.65 -14.04
C LEU A 298 -1.99 7.05 -13.90
N PRO A 299 -2.14 5.72 -13.78
CA PRO A 299 -3.46 5.09 -13.65
C PRO A 299 -4.08 5.26 -12.25
N LEU A 300 -3.30 5.71 -11.26
CA LEU A 300 -3.75 5.94 -9.89
C LEU A 300 -4.36 7.33 -9.72
N ALA A 301 -5.45 7.39 -8.94
CA ALA A 301 -6.14 8.62 -8.59
C ALA A 301 -5.45 9.34 -7.41
N GLY A 302 -5.72 10.64 -7.26
CA GLY A 302 -5.29 11.43 -6.11
C GLY A 302 -3.91 12.06 -6.25
N GLN A 303 -3.81 13.33 -5.84
CA GLN A 303 -2.57 14.12 -5.88
C GLN A 303 -1.44 13.50 -5.07
N HIS A 304 -1.74 12.81 -3.96
CA HIS A 304 -0.75 12.07 -3.18
C HIS A 304 -0.03 10.99 -4.01
N ASN A 305 -0.69 10.40 -5.02
CA ASN A 305 -0.04 9.44 -5.92
C ASN A 305 0.82 10.12 -6.99
N ALA A 306 0.54 11.38 -7.35
CA ALA A 306 1.47 12.18 -8.14
C ALA A 306 2.76 12.49 -7.33
N LEU A 307 2.64 12.83 -6.04
CA LEU A 307 3.78 12.98 -5.13
C LEU A 307 4.60 11.69 -5.01
N ASN A 308 3.93 10.55 -4.77
CA ASN A 308 4.59 9.24 -4.71
C ASN A 308 5.33 8.93 -6.02
N LEU A 309 4.75 9.27 -7.18
CA LEU A 309 5.41 9.07 -8.47
C LEU A 309 6.63 9.98 -8.65
N LEU A 310 6.58 11.24 -8.24
CA LEU A 310 7.75 12.13 -8.27
C LEU A 310 8.89 11.58 -7.41
N ALA A 311 8.59 11.13 -6.19
CA ALA A 311 9.56 10.48 -5.31
C ALA A 311 10.19 9.24 -5.98
N ALA A 312 9.35 8.41 -6.61
CA ALA A 312 9.80 7.21 -7.29
C ALA A 312 10.70 7.51 -8.51
N LEU A 313 10.34 8.52 -9.31
CA LEU A 313 11.13 8.97 -10.46
C LEU A 313 12.49 9.53 -10.02
N ALA A 314 12.52 10.36 -8.97
CA ALA A 314 13.75 10.89 -8.40
C ALA A 314 14.67 9.77 -7.89
N ALA A 315 14.13 8.82 -7.12
CA ALA A 315 14.89 7.69 -6.60
C ALA A 315 15.42 6.78 -7.73
N CYS A 316 14.62 6.51 -8.76
CA CYS A 316 15.06 5.72 -9.92
C CYS A 316 16.17 6.44 -10.71
N ALA A 317 16.06 7.76 -10.90
CA ALA A 317 17.08 8.55 -11.57
C ALA A 317 18.41 8.53 -10.81
N GLU A 318 18.39 8.73 -9.49
CA GLU A 318 19.57 8.61 -8.63
C GLU A 318 20.13 7.17 -8.64
N ALA A 319 19.26 6.15 -8.74
CA ALA A 319 19.64 4.76 -8.92
C ALA A 319 20.30 4.46 -10.30
N GLY A 320 20.34 5.44 -11.21
CA GLY A 320 20.90 5.31 -12.56
C GLY A 320 19.87 4.92 -13.63
N TYR A 321 18.61 4.79 -13.26
CA TYR A 321 17.48 4.36 -14.10
C TYR A 321 16.53 5.53 -14.36
N ASP A 322 17.01 6.52 -15.10
CA ASP A 322 16.22 7.69 -15.48
C ASP A 322 15.28 7.37 -16.66
N VAL A 323 13.97 7.37 -16.39
CA VAL A 323 12.89 7.15 -17.36
C VAL A 323 12.99 8.14 -18.53
N PHE A 324 13.39 9.39 -18.27
CA PHE A 324 13.36 10.48 -19.25
C PHE A 324 14.57 10.51 -20.19
N LYS A 325 15.57 9.64 -20.00
CA LYS A 325 16.65 9.45 -20.99
C LYS A 325 16.17 8.84 -22.31
N GLN A 326 15.10 8.04 -22.27
CA GLN A 326 14.47 7.45 -23.47
C GLN A 326 12.94 7.51 -23.34
N PRO A 327 12.33 8.70 -23.36
CA PRO A 327 10.94 8.90 -22.95
C PRO A 327 9.96 8.14 -23.87
N ALA A 328 10.22 8.10 -25.18
CA ALA A 328 9.43 7.34 -26.14
C ALA A 328 9.34 5.84 -25.82
N LYS A 329 10.38 5.28 -25.21
CA LYS A 329 10.43 3.87 -24.79
C LYS A 329 9.90 3.67 -23.37
N ASN A 330 10.26 4.56 -22.45
CA ASN A 330 10.15 4.30 -21.02
C ASN A 330 8.87 4.85 -20.39
N LEU A 331 8.24 5.91 -20.93
CA LEU A 331 7.04 6.50 -20.32
C LEU A 331 5.86 5.51 -20.23
N LYS A 332 5.79 4.55 -21.15
CA LYS A 332 4.79 3.47 -21.10
C LYS A 332 4.92 2.56 -19.88
N ILE A 333 6.10 2.51 -19.24
CA ILE A 333 6.32 1.75 -17.99
C ILE A 333 5.46 2.32 -16.87
N LEU A 334 5.28 3.65 -16.83
CA LEU A 334 4.50 4.32 -15.79
C LEU A 334 3.01 3.93 -15.83
N ARG A 335 2.51 3.43 -16.96
CA ARG A 335 1.14 2.86 -17.03
C ARG A 335 1.00 1.55 -16.26
N LYS A 336 2.11 0.88 -15.92
CA LYS A 336 2.12 -0.35 -15.13
C LYS A 336 2.13 -0.10 -13.62
N THR A 337 2.27 1.15 -13.16
CA THR A 337 2.18 1.48 -11.72
C THR A 337 0.70 1.49 -11.30
N THR A 338 0.09 0.31 -11.30
CA THR A 338 -1.34 0.06 -11.09
C THR A 338 -1.74 -0.02 -9.63
N GLY A 339 -0.78 0.19 -8.71
CA GLY A 339 -1.00 0.15 -7.28
C GLY A 339 -0.61 -1.18 -6.66
N THR A 340 -1.03 -1.35 -5.42
CA THR A 340 -0.75 -2.51 -4.58
C THR A 340 -2.04 -2.99 -3.94
N ALA A 341 -2.07 -4.23 -3.48
CA ALA A 341 -3.21 -4.75 -2.75
C ALA A 341 -3.57 -3.83 -1.56
N ARG A 342 -4.87 -3.63 -1.32
CA ARG A 342 -5.44 -2.78 -0.27
C ARG A 342 -5.00 -1.30 -0.34
N ARG A 343 -4.74 -0.74 -1.53
CA ARG A 343 -4.47 0.71 -1.73
C ARG A 343 -5.35 1.23 -2.86
N LEU A 344 -6.56 1.65 -2.50
CA LEU A 344 -7.69 1.97 -3.38
C LEU A 344 -7.85 0.90 -4.49
N GLU A 345 -7.72 -0.35 -4.08
CA GLU A 345 -7.76 -1.51 -4.96
C GLU A 345 -9.21 -1.80 -5.31
N ILE A 346 -9.54 -1.88 -6.61
CA ILE A 346 -10.84 -2.41 -7.04
C ILE A 346 -10.78 -3.92 -6.88
N ILE A 347 -11.48 -4.45 -5.87
CA ILE A 347 -11.52 -5.89 -5.58
C ILE A 347 -12.58 -6.62 -6.41
N GLY A 348 -13.55 -5.89 -6.98
CA GLY A 348 -14.53 -6.45 -7.89
C GLY A 348 -15.68 -5.51 -8.21
N GLU A 349 -16.55 -5.97 -9.11
CA GLU A 349 -17.78 -5.29 -9.49
C GLU A 349 -18.91 -6.32 -9.66
N SER A 350 -20.10 -5.99 -9.16
CA SER A 350 -21.30 -6.81 -9.36
C SER A 350 -22.55 -5.94 -9.21
N CYS A 351 -23.61 -6.22 -9.99
CA CYS A 351 -24.85 -5.43 -9.96
C CYS A 351 -24.64 -3.91 -10.16
N ASP A 352 -23.66 -3.51 -10.99
CA ASP A 352 -23.22 -2.11 -11.18
C ASP A 352 -22.77 -1.41 -9.87
N ILE A 353 -22.33 -2.20 -8.88
CA ILE A 353 -21.70 -1.72 -7.65
C ILE A 353 -20.22 -2.08 -7.74
N ILE A 354 -19.37 -1.06 -7.58
CA ILE A 354 -17.92 -1.23 -7.53
C ILE A 354 -17.49 -1.38 -6.07
N LEU A 355 -16.62 -2.34 -5.79
CA LEU A 355 -16.05 -2.53 -4.47
C LEU A 355 -14.56 -2.22 -4.49
N CYS A 356 -14.15 -1.36 -3.57
CA CYS A 356 -12.78 -0.96 -3.36
C CYS A 356 -12.33 -1.27 -1.93
N ASP A 357 -11.06 -1.64 -1.77
CA ASP A 357 -10.43 -1.79 -0.45
C ASP A 357 -9.22 -0.86 -0.32
N ASP A 358 -9.10 -0.21 0.84
CA ASP A 358 -7.94 0.61 1.20
C ASP A 358 -7.52 0.39 2.67
N TYR A 359 -6.22 0.33 2.89
CA TYR A 359 -5.59 0.18 4.19
C TYR A 359 -5.62 1.46 5.05
N ALA A 360 -6.12 2.58 4.51
CA ALA A 360 -6.22 3.86 5.19
C ALA A 360 -6.88 3.74 6.58
N HIS A 361 -6.15 4.17 7.60
CA HIS A 361 -6.57 4.11 9.01
C HIS A 361 -6.20 5.37 9.79
N HIS A 362 -5.31 6.20 9.26
CA HIS A 362 -5.02 7.54 9.77
C HIS A 362 -5.98 8.58 9.15
N PRO A 363 -6.41 9.64 9.88
CA PRO A 363 -7.28 10.69 9.35
C PRO A 363 -6.84 11.26 7.99
N THR A 364 -5.55 11.55 7.83
CA THR A 364 -4.94 12.05 6.58
C THR A 364 -5.09 11.05 5.43
N GLU A 365 -4.90 9.76 5.70
CA GLU A 365 -5.04 8.70 4.69
C GLU A 365 -6.49 8.52 4.27
N VAL A 366 -7.43 8.55 5.21
CA VAL A 366 -8.87 8.45 4.95
C VAL A 366 -9.30 9.61 4.05
N GLN A 367 -8.92 10.84 4.41
CA GLN A 367 -9.25 12.03 3.61
C GLN A 367 -8.65 11.95 2.20
N ALA A 368 -7.37 11.57 2.08
CA ALA A 368 -6.68 11.43 0.80
C ALA A 368 -7.33 10.35 -0.08
N THR A 369 -7.73 9.22 0.51
CA THR A 369 -8.39 8.11 -0.18
C THR A 369 -9.77 8.51 -0.67
N LEU A 370 -10.59 9.16 0.17
CA LEU A 370 -11.94 9.57 -0.22
C LEU A 370 -11.93 10.71 -1.24
N SER A 371 -10.97 11.62 -1.16
CA SER A 371 -10.74 12.63 -2.20
C SER A 371 -10.40 11.97 -3.54
N ALA A 372 -9.48 10.98 -3.54
CA ALA A 372 -9.13 10.22 -4.74
C ALA A 372 -10.31 9.39 -5.28
N ALA A 373 -11.09 8.78 -4.40
CA ALA A 373 -12.30 8.02 -4.77
C ALA A 373 -13.36 8.92 -5.41
N ARG A 374 -13.61 10.10 -4.83
CA ARG A 374 -14.55 11.09 -5.39
C ARG A 374 -14.11 11.58 -6.75
N GLN A 375 -12.81 11.82 -6.93
CA GLN A 375 -12.23 12.18 -8.23
C GLN A 375 -12.41 11.06 -9.26
N ARG A 376 -12.20 9.80 -8.86
CA ARG A 376 -12.34 8.63 -9.73
C ARG A 376 -13.79 8.32 -10.08
N PHE A 377 -14.72 8.58 -9.15
CA PHE A 377 -16.13 8.24 -9.27
C PHE A 377 -17.04 9.46 -9.01
N PRO A 378 -16.95 10.53 -9.83
CA PRO A 378 -17.56 11.83 -9.52
C PRO A 378 -19.10 11.83 -9.52
N ARG A 379 -19.72 10.81 -10.11
CA ARG A 379 -21.19 10.71 -10.28
C ARG A 379 -21.81 9.50 -9.56
N ARG A 380 -21.02 8.75 -8.78
CA ARG A 380 -21.47 7.58 -8.04
C ARG A 380 -21.60 7.92 -6.56
N ALA A 381 -22.54 7.30 -5.86
CA ALA A 381 -22.62 7.42 -4.41
C ALA A 381 -21.47 6.63 -3.77
N LEU A 382 -20.74 7.26 -2.84
CA LEU A 382 -19.64 6.66 -2.11
C LEU A 382 -20.13 6.18 -0.74
N TRP A 383 -20.18 4.86 -0.59
CA TRP A 383 -20.40 4.18 0.67
C TRP A 383 -19.05 3.85 1.29
N VAL A 384 -18.84 4.28 2.53
CA VAL A 384 -17.61 4.04 3.27
C VAL A 384 -17.92 3.17 4.47
N LEU A 385 -17.28 2.01 4.53
CA LEU A 385 -17.18 1.22 5.74
C LEU A 385 -15.82 1.48 6.37
N PHE A 386 -15.78 2.10 7.54
CA PHE A 386 -14.55 2.33 8.28
C PHE A 386 -14.48 1.43 9.51
N GLN A 387 -13.36 0.72 9.64
CA GLN A 387 -13.00 0.01 10.86
C GLN A 387 -11.86 0.76 11.56
N PRO A 388 -12.13 1.43 12.69
CA PRO A 388 -11.09 2.08 13.47
C PRO A 388 -10.06 1.04 13.93
N HIS A 389 -8.77 1.39 13.83
CA HIS A 389 -7.68 0.49 14.22
C HIS A 389 -6.99 1.01 15.48
N THR A 390 -6.97 0.17 16.52
CA THR A 390 -6.48 0.39 17.90
C THR A 390 -7.24 1.46 18.71
N TYR A 391 -7.34 1.24 20.02
CA TYR A 391 -7.99 2.17 20.95
C TYR A 391 -7.12 3.42 21.14
N SER A 392 -5.80 3.24 21.24
CA SER A 392 -4.85 4.33 21.44
C SER A 392 -4.95 5.40 20.34
N ARG A 393 -4.94 4.98 19.06
CA ARG A 393 -5.08 5.85 17.90
C ARG A 393 -6.46 6.50 17.86
N THR A 394 -7.52 5.70 18.00
CA THR A 394 -8.90 6.21 17.98
C THR A 394 -9.10 7.31 19.00
N ARG A 395 -8.59 7.14 20.23
CA ARG A 395 -8.68 8.17 21.28
C ARG A 395 -7.83 9.40 20.95
N THR A 396 -6.61 9.20 20.47
CA THR A 396 -5.64 10.29 20.28
C THR A 396 -6.01 11.19 19.12
N LEU A 397 -6.52 10.61 18.04
CA LEU A 397 -6.87 11.27 16.78
C LEU A 397 -8.38 11.48 16.62
N LEU A 398 -9.14 11.36 17.70
CA LEU A 398 -10.60 11.31 17.67
C LEU A 398 -11.18 12.56 16.99
N THR A 399 -10.62 13.73 17.29
CA THR A 399 -11.11 15.01 16.76
C THR A 399 -10.72 15.17 15.29
N GLU A 400 -9.54 14.70 14.93
CA GLU A 400 -8.95 14.80 13.60
C GLU A 400 -9.76 14.04 12.55
N PHE A 401 -10.46 12.96 12.95
CA PHE A 401 -11.37 12.23 12.07
C PHE A 401 -12.60 13.03 11.63
N CYS A 402 -12.97 14.14 12.29
CA CYS A 402 -14.20 14.88 11.99
C CYS A 402 -14.32 15.31 10.53
N ASN A 403 -13.19 15.66 9.90
CA ASN A 403 -13.14 16.17 8.53
C ASN A 403 -12.62 15.12 7.53
N SER A 404 -12.35 13.88 7.98
CA SER A 404 -11.77 12.86 7.11
C SER A 404 -12.77 12.30 6.11
N PHE A 405 -14.07 12.40 6.39
CA PHE A 405 -15.13 11.71 5.64
C PHE A 405 -15.96 12.60 4.70
N GLU A 406 -15.64 13.88 4.56
CA GLU A 406 -16.43 14.87 3.80
C GLU A 406 -16.77 14.46 2.35
N ASN A 407 -15.94 13.63 1.72
CA ASN A 407 -16.15 13.18 0.34
C ASN A 407 -17.07 11.93 0.23
N ALA A 408 -17.45 11.32 1.35
CA ALA A 408 -18.37 10.18 1.41
C ALA A 408 -19.83 10.64 1.39
N ASP A 409 -20.72 9.82 0.80
CA ASP A 409 -22.16 10.06 0.89
C ASP A 409 -22.76 9.33 2.09
N HIS A 410 -22.25 8.12 2.38
CA HIS A 410 -22.69 7.26 3.48
C HIS A 410 -21.47 6.73 4.25
N VAL A 411 -21.48 6.82 5.57
CA VAL A 411 -20.39 6.36 6.43
C VAL A 411 -20.91 5.38 7.49
N LEU A 412 -20.38 4.15 7.45
CA LEU A 412 -20.63 3.08 8.41
C LEU A 412 -19.38 2.86 9.25
N ILE A 413 -19.49 3.06 10.55
CA ILE A 413 -18.41 2.83 11.51
C ILE A 413 -18.63 1.49 12.22
N THR A 414 -17.66 0.59 12.14
CA THR A 414 -17.70 -0.71 12.84
C THR A 414 -17.01 -0.65 14.21
N ASP A 415 -17.10 -1.74 14.97
CA ASP A 415 -16.31 -1.92 16.19
C ASP A 415 -14.81 -1.71 15.96
N ILE A 416 -14.14 -1.17 16.99
CA ILE A 416 -12.70 -0.90 16.95
C ILE A 416 -11.94 -2.24 16.85
N TYR A 417 -11.09 -2.38 15.84
CA TYR A 417 -10.16 -3.49 15.74
C TYR A 417 -9.02 -3.29 16.74
N ALA A 418 -9.02 -4.08 17.80
CA ALA A 418 -8.07 -3.95 18.92
C ALA A 418 -6.60 -4.23 18.52
N ALA A 419 -6.37 -5.00 17.45
CA ALA A 419 -5.07 -5.58 17.12
C ALA A 419 -4.45 -6.30 18.32
N ARG A 420 -3.51 -5.66 19.03
CA ARG A 420 -2.80 -6.21 20.21
C ARG A 420 -3.23 -5.57 21.54
N GLU A 421 -4.08 -4.55 21.48
CA GLU A 421 -4.47 -3.76 22.65
C GLU A 421 -5.58 -4.41 23.46
N ARG A 422 -5.65 -4.05 24.74
CA ARG A 422 -6.80 -4.33 25.60
C ARG A 422 -7.58 -3.05 25.78
N ASP A 423 -8.90 -3.14 25.70
CA ASP A 423 -9.78 -2.00 25.94
C ASP A 423 -9.65 -1.52 27.39
N THR A 424 -8.91 -0.43 27.56
CA THR A 424 -8.63 0.19 28.86
C THR A 424 -8.75 1.71 28.81
N LEU A 425 -9.08 2.26 27.63
CA LEU A 425 -9.03 3.69 27.36
C LEU A 425 -10.41 4.34 27.32
N GLY A 426 -11.48 3.53 27.37
CA GLY A 426 -12.86 4.00 27.43
C GLY A 426 -13.35 4.67 26.15
N VAL A 427 -12.67 4.42 25.02
CA VAL A 427 -13.07 4.91 23.69
C VAL A 427 -13.83 3.82 22.95
N ALA A 428 -14.94 4.17 22.33
CA ALA A 428 -15.79 3.28 21.56
C ALA A 428 -16.00 3.81 20.14
N ALA A 429 -16.41 2.93 19.23
CA ALA A 429 -16.78 3.30 17.86
C ALA A 429 -17.89 4.37 17.82
N SER A 430 -18.78 4.39 18.83
CA SER A 430 -19.82 5.40 18.97
C SER A 430 -19.27 6.81 19.19
N ASP A 431 -18.09 6.96 19.81
CA ASP A 431 -17.48 8.27 20.02
C ASP A 431 -17.03 8.88 18.69
N LEU A 432 -16.55 8.03 17.77
CA LEU A 432 -16.22 8.46 16.41
C LEU A 432 -17.48 8.92 15.65
N VAL A 433 -18.59 8.19 15.78
CA VAL A 433 -19.89 8.58 15.20
C VAL A 433 -20.38 9.92 15.77
N GLN A 434 -20.17 10.17 17.07
CA GLN A 434 -20.52 11.45 17.69
C GLN A 434 -19.69 12.61 17.13
N VAL A 435 -18.39 12.39 16.88
CA VAL A 435 -17.54 13.41 16.24
C VAL A 435 -17.96 13.67 14.78
N LEU A 436 -18.52 12.67 14.11
CA LEU A 436 -19.08 12.78 12.76
C LEU A 436 -20.53 13.26 12.72
N ALA A 437 -21.08 13.81 13.81
CA ALA A 437 -22.49 14.23 13.88
C ALA A 437 -22.91 15.30 12.84
N SER A 438 -21.95 16.04 12.28
CA SER A 438 -22.20 16.98 11.18
C SER A 438 -22.29 16.31 9.80
N HIS A 439 -21.82 15.07 9.67
CA HIS A 439 -21.92 14.32 8.42
C HIS A 439 -23.37 13.90 8.18
N PRO A 440 -23.92 14.08 6.96
CA PRO A 440 -25.35 13.88 6.69
C PRO A 440 -25.83 12.44 6.93
N ASP A 441 -24.97 11.45 6.71
CA ASP A 441 -25.25 10.05 7.00
C ASP A 441 -24.00 9.33 7.52
N ALA A 442 -23.72 9.48 8.82
CA ALA A 442 -22.71 8.70 9.53
C ALA A 442 -23.38 7.92 10.68
N ARG A 443 -23.18 6.60 10.71
CA ARG A 443 -23.82 5.73 11.69
C ARG A 443 -22.93 4.57 12.14
N TYR A 444 -23.19 4.12 13.36
CA TYR A 444 -22.60 2.91 13.90
C TYR A 444 -23.25 1.68 13.25
N ALA A 445 -22.43 0.77 12.75
CA ALA A 445 -22.85 -0.42 12.02
C ALA A 445 -22.65 -1.73 12.81
N GLY A 446 -22.15 -1.66 14.05
CA GLY A 446 -21.89 -2.85 14.86
C GLY A 446 -20.66 -3.64 14.40
N ASN A 447 -20.76 -4.96 14.53
CA ASN A 447 -19.74 -5.88 14.08
C ASN A 447 -19.74 -6.05 12.54
N LEU A 448 -18.77 -6.81 12.02
CA LEU A 448 -18.60 -7.00 10.57
C LEU A 448 -19.81 -7.69 9.91
N ASP A 449 -20.53 -8.57 10.61
CA ASP A 449 -21.70 -9.25 10.09
C ASP A 449 -22.87 -8.28 9.93
N ALA A 450 -23.16 -7.49 10.97
CA ALA A 450 -24.21 -6.47 10.94
C ALA A 450 -23.95 -5.39 9.86
N ALA A 451 -22.68 -4.99 9.70
CA ALA A 451 -22.28 -4.09 8.63
C ALA A 451 -22.48 -4.71 7.23
N THR A 452 -22.13 -6.00 7.07
CA THR A 452 -22.34 -6.74 5.81
C THR A 452 -23.83 -6.78 5.44
N ASP A 453 -24.69 -7.11 6.39
CA ASP A 453 -26.15 -7.19 6.19
C ASP A 453 -26.73 -5.83 5.79
N THR A 454 -26.30 -4.76 6.47
CA THR A 454 -26.70 -3.37 6.18
C THR A 454 -26.33 -2.99 4.74
N LEU A 455 -25.06 -3.22 4.36
CA LEU A 455 -24.57 -2.90 3.01
C LEU A 455 -25.31 -3.69 1.93
N LEU A 456 -25.54 -4.98 2.15
CA LEU A 456 -26.33 -5.81 1.24
C LEU A 456 -27.78 -5.31 1.12
N ALA A 457 -28.39 -4.77 2.18
CA ALA A 457 -29.75 -4.25 2.12
C ALA A 457 -29.85 -2.90 1.39
N GLU A 458 -28.82 -2.05 1.50
CA GLU A 458 -28.93 -0.63 1.15
C GLU A 458 -28.19 -0.22 -0.11
N LEU A 459 -27.10 -0.90 -0.49
CA LEU A 459 -26.38 -0.60 -1.74
C LEU A 459 -27.30 -0.72 -2.96
N ARG A 460 -27.09 0.17 -3.93
CA ARG A 460 -27.84 0.27 -5.18
C ARG A 460 -26.91 0.28 -6.39
N ALA A 461 -27.45 -0.11 -7.55
CA ALA A 461 -26.74 -0.01 -8.82
C ALA A 461 -26.26 1.43 -9.05
N GLY A 462 -24.99 1.59 -9.40
CA GLY A 462 -24.32 2.88 -9.53
C GLY A 462 -23.48 3.27 -8.31
N ASP A 463 -23.57 2.56 -7.19
CA ASP A 463 -22.79 2.86 -5.97
C ASP A 463 -21.34 2.39 -6.07
N VAL A 464 -20.50 2.93 -5.19
CA VAL A 464 -19.16 2.44 -4.89
C VAL A 464 -19.05 2.21 -3.39
N LEU A 465 -18.69 0.99 -2.99
CA LEU A 465 -18.35 0.66 -1.61
C LEU A 465 -16.84 0.72 -1.43
N LEU A 466 -16.37 1.46 -0.43
CA LEU A 466 -15.00 1.50 0.04
C LEU A 466 -14.91 0.90 1.44
N THR A 467 -14.14 -0.18 1.59
CA THR A 467 -13.71 -0.65 2.91
C THR A 467 -12.39 0.00 3.29
N LEU A 468 -12.37 0.68 4.44
CA LEU A 468 -11.22 1.42 4.94
C LEU A 468 -10.78 0.86 6.30
N GLY A 469 -9.51 0.52 6.43
CA GLY A 469 -8.90 0.18 7.72
C GLY A 469 -7.77 -0.85 7.60
N ALA A 470 -6.90 -0.88 8.61
CA ALA A 470 -5.75 -1.80 8.66
C ALA A 470 -6.11 -3.20 9.20
N GLY A 471 -7.28 -3.36 9.80
CA GLY A 471 -7.76 -4.62 10.39
C GLY A 471 -8.39 -5.57 9.38
N ASP A 472 -9.37 -6.32 9.87
CA ASP A 472 -10.13 -7.34 9.15
C ASP A 472 -11.41 -6.82 8.49
N GLY A 473 -11.66 -5.51 8.53
CA GLY A 473 -12.79 -4.86 7.87
C GLY A 473 -12.87 -5.09 6.35
N ASN A 474 -11.73 -5.41 5.70
CA ASN A 474 -11.71 -5.80 4.28
C ASN A 474 -12.54 -7.06 3.97
N GLN A 475 -12.75 -7.93 4.97
CA GLN A 475 -13.61 -9.10 4.82
C GLN A 475 -15.04 -8.73 4.48
N VAL A 476 -15.54 -7.58 4.96
CA VAL A 476 -16.89 -7.11 4.63
C VAL A 476 -17.01 -6.83 3.14
N GLY A 477 -16.01 -6.19 2.53
CA GLY A 477 -15.97 -5.97 1.08
C GLY A 477 -16.05 -7.29 0.29
N GLN A 478 -15.30 -8.31 0.72
CA GLN A 478 -15.33 -9.64 0.09
C GLN A 478 -16.70 -10.32 0.25
N ARG A 479 -17.30 -10.27 1.45
CA ARG A 479 -18.61 -10.87 1.74
C ARG A 479 -19.73 -10.18 0.96
N VAL A 480 -19.70 -8.84 0.87
CA VAL A 480 -20.65 -8.06 0.07
C VAL A 480 -20.52 -8.40 -1.41
N LEU A 481 -19.30 -8.47 -1.96
CA LEU A 481 -19.08 -8.87 -3.35
C LEU A 481 -19.68 -10.25 -3.63
N ALA A 482 -19.38 -11.24 -2.79
CA ALA A 482 -19.93 -12.60 -2.93
C ALA A 482 -21.46 -12.61 -2.85
N GLY A 483 -22.04 -11.86 -1.91
CA GLY A 483 -23.49 -11.72 -1.77
C GLY A 483 -24.15 -11.08 -3.00
N LEU A 484 -23.54 -10.04 -3.57
CA LEU A 484 -24.01 -9.40 -4.81
C LEU A 484 -23.91 -10.33 -6.02
N GLN A 485 -22.82 -11.09 -6.14
CA GLN A 485 -22.66 -12.09 -7.20
C GLN A 485 -23.72 -13.19 -7.11
N ALA A 486 -24.02 -13.67 -5.90
CA ALA A 486 -25.09 -14.65 -5.68
C ALA A 486 -26.47 -14.10 -6.09
N ARG A 487 -26.74 -12.81 -5.83
CA ARG A 487 -27.96 -12.11 -6.29
C ARG A 487 -28.01 -11.95 -7.81
N ALA A 488 -26.89 -11.66 -8.45
CA ALA A 488 -26.82 -11.53 -9.90
C ALA A 488 -27.10 -12.86 -10.61
N VAL A 489 -26.66 -13.99 -10.03
CA VAL A 489 -26.95 -15.34 -10.53
C VAL A 489 -28.41 -15.74 -10.32
N SER A 490 -29.04 -15.29 -9.23
CA SER A 490 -30.45 -15.61 -8.93
C SER A 490 -31.44 -14.71 -9.66
N ALA A 491 -31.03 -13.53 -10.13
CA ALA A 491 -31.79 -12.73 -11.08
C ALA A 491 -31.79 -13.42 -12.45
N ALA A 492 -32.97 -13.78 -12.97
CA ALA A 492 -33.09 -14.34 -14.32
C ALA A 492 -32.39 -13.39 -15.32
N PRO A 493 -31.61 -13.91 -16.29
CA PRO A 493 -30.92 -13.05 -17.25
C PRO A 493 -31.97 -12.25 -18.02
N VAL A 494 -32.05 -10.95 -17.72
CA VAL A 494 -32.87 -9.99 -18.46
C VAL A 494 -32.38 -10.00 -19.90
N SER A 495 -33.29 -10.28 -20.83
CA SER A 495 -32.94 -10.43 -22.24
C SER A 495 -32.27 -9.17 -22.78
N LEU A 496 -31.46 -9.30 -23.83
CA LEU A 496 -30.91 -8.12 -24.54
C LEU A 496 -32.03 -7.15 -24.93
N ALA A 497 -33.19 -7.67 -25.31
CA ALA A 497 -34.36 -6.89 -25.65
C ALA A 497 -34.84 -6.01 -24.48
N GLU A 498 -35.07 -6.61 -23.32
CA GLU A 498 -35.52 -5.89 -22.12
C GLU A 498 -34.48 -4.86 -21.63
N ARG A 499 -33.18 -5.19 -21.70
CA ARG A 499 -32.12 -4.22 -21.34
C ARG A 499 -32.13 -3.01 -22.26
N CYS A 500 -32.31 -3.22 -23.56
CA CYS A 500 -32.38 -2.13 -24.52
C CYS A 500 -33.66 -1.31 -24.37
N ASP A 501 -34.79 -1.92 -23.99
CA ASP A 501 -36.05 -1.20 -23.74
C ASP A 501 -35.94 -0.29 -22.49
N VAL A 502 -35.31 -0.78 -21.43
CA VAL A 502 -35.00 0.01 -20.22
C VAL A 502 -34.06 1.17 -20.56
N LEU A 503 -33.01 0.91 -21.33
CA LEU A 503 -32.04 1.93 -21.71
C LEU A 503 -32.65 2.98 -22.65
N ALA A 504 -33.46 2.58 -23.63
CA ALA A 504 -34.18 3.48 -24.53
C ALA A 504 -35.09 4.43 -23.76
N SER A 505 -35.87 3.88 -22.82
CA SER A 505 -36.79 4.64 -21.98
C SER A 505 -36.03 5.66 -21.12
N ARG A 506 -34.89 5.27 -20.54
CA ARG A 506 -34.04 6.15 -19.73
C ARG A 506 -33.45 7.31 -20.55
N ILE A 507 -32.91 7.01 -21.73
CA ILE A 507 -32.34 8.03 -22.63
C ILE A 507 -33.43 9.02 -23.04
N ALA A 508 -34.59 8.54 -23.48
CA ALA A 508 -35.70 9.39 -23.90
C ALA A 508 -36.18 10.30 -22.75
N GLN A 509 -36.33 9.76 -21.53
CA GLN A 509 -36.75 10.55 -20.35
C GLN A 509 -35.72 11.61 -19.93
N GLN A 510 -34.43 11.28 -19.96
CA GLN A 510 -33.39 12.17 -19.46
C GLN A 510 -32.98 13.25 -20.46
N THR A 511 -33.10 12.97 -21.76
CA THR A 511 -32.57 13.86 -22.81
C THR A 511 -33.64 14.46 -23.71
N GLY A 512 -34.87 13.90 -23.71
CA GLY A 512 -35.91 14.27 -24.66
C GLY A 512 -35.63 13.83 -26.11
N LEU A 513 -34.54 13.09 -26.35
CA LEU A 513 -34.15 12.64 -27.69
C LEU A 513 -35.03 11.49 -28.17
N ALA A 514 -35.24 11.43 -29.49
CA ALA A 514 -35.95 10.33 -30.11
C ALA A 514 -35.04 9.09 -30.19
N VAL A 515 -35.47 8.00 -29.56
CA VAL A 515 -34.78 6.71 -29.55
C VAL A 515 -35.63 5.66 -30.27
N ARG A 516 -35.02 4.94 -31.22
CA ARG A 516 -35.65 3.87 -32.01
C ARG A 516 -34.91 2.55 -31.81
N ARG A 517 -35.64 1.43 -31.83
CA ARG A 517 -35.11 0.06 -31.73
C ARG A 517 -34.98 -0.54 -33.13
N ASP A 518 -33.97 -1.37 -33.32
CA ASP A 518 -33.74 -2.17 -34.53
C ASP A 518 -33.72 -1.35 -35.85
N GLU A 519 -33.31 -0.08 -35.77
CA GLU A 519 -33.24 0.81 -36.93
C GLU A 519 -32.09 0.35 -37.84
N SER A 520 -32.41 0.09 -39.11
CA SER A 520 -31.41 -0.34 -40.09
C SER A 520 -30.42 0.80 -40.38
N LEU A 521 -29.14 0.55 -40.09
CA LEU A 521 -28.08 1.52 -40.40
C LEU A 521 -27.91 1.75 -41.89
N ALA A 522 -28.36 0.83 -42.75
CA ALA A 522 -28.40 1.04 -44.20
C ALA A 522 -29.26 2.26 -44.62
N ASN A 523 -30.21 2.70 -43.79
CA ASN A 523 -31.00 3.92 -44.03
C ASN A 523 -30.17 5.20 -43.85
N HIS A 524 -29.03 5.11 -43.16
CA HIS A 524 -28.24 6.26 -42.70
C HIS A 524 -26.80 6.26 -43.25
N THR A 525 -26.46 5.33 -44.16
CA THR A 525 -25.14 5.25 -44.81
C THR A 525 -25.22 5.42 -46.32
N THR A 526 -24.25 6.13 -46.90
CA THR A 526 -24.19 6.42 -48.36
C THR A 526 -24.13 5.14 -49.21
N MET A 527 -23.51 4.08 -48.68
CA MET A 527 -23.40 2.79 -49.37
C MET A 527 -24.62 1.87 -49.15
N ARG A 528 -25.63 2.29 -48.37
CA ARG A 528 -26.82 1.49 -48.01
C ARG A 528 -26.47 0.13 -47.40
N VAL A 529 -25.45 0.11 -46.56
CA VAL A 529 -25.01 -1.08 -45.83
C VAL A 529 -25.08 -0.84 -44.33
N GLY A 530 -25.42 -1.89 -43.58
CA GLY A 530 -25.51 -1.87 -42.12
C GLY A 530 -26.78 -2.56 -41.63
N GLY A 531 -26.62 -3.48 -40.68
CA GLY A 531 -27.73 -4.20 -40.04
C GLY A 531 -28.54 -3.31 -39.08
N PRO A 532 -29.54 -3.90 -38.40
CA PRO A 532 -30.31 -3.20 -37.37
C PRO A 532 -29.39 -2.80 -36.21
N ALA A 533 -29.50 -1.55 -35.77
CA ALA A 533 -28.91 -1.10 -34.52
C ALA A 533 -29.84 -1.42 -33.35
N ASP A 534 -29.31 -2.00 -32.26
CA ASP A 534 -30.10 -2.27 -31.05
C ASP A 534 -30.80 -1.01 -30.52
N LEU A 535 -30.13 0.15 -30.61
CA LEU A 535 -30.67 1.48 -30.33
C LEU A 535 -30.13 2.50 -31.33
N PHE A 536 -31.01 3.31 -31.89
CA PHE A 536 -30.70 4.43 -32.78
C PHE A 536 -31.24 5.73 -32.19
N ILE A 537 -30.35 6.69 -31.93
CA ILE A 537 -30.67 7.94 -31.25
C ILE A 537 -30.50 9.08 -32.26
N THR A 538 -31.55 9.87 -32.46
CA THR A 538 -31.48 11.05 -33.32
C THR A 538 -31.14 12.27 -32.47
N VAL A 539 -29.96 12.86 -32.68
CA VAL A 539 -29.56 14.13 -32.07
C VAL A 539 -29.81 15.22 -33.10
N ASN A 540 -30.78 16.09 -32.85
CA ASN A 540 -31.00 17.25 -33.72
C ASN A 540 -29.87 18.25 -33.46
N GLU A 541 -29.15 18.66 -34.51
CA GLU A 541 -28.28 19.85 -34.43
C GLU A 541 -29.19 21.08 -34.31
N THR A 542 -29.24 21.68 -33.13
CA THR A 542 -29.67 23.07 -32.95
C THR A 542 -28.47 24.00 -33.03
#